data_AF-A0A8H6IYN7-F1
#
_entry.id   AF-A0A8H6IYN7-F1
#
_cell.length_a   1.000
_cell.length_b   1.000
_cell.length_c   1.000
_cell.angle_alpha   90.00
_cell.angle_beta   90.00
_cell.angle_gamma   90.00
#
_symmetry.space_group_name_H-M   'P 1'
#
loop_
_entity.id
_entity.type
_entity.pdbx_description
1 polymer ?
#
loop_
_entity_poly.entity_id
_entity_poly.type
_entity_poly.pdbx_seq_one_letter_code
_entity_poly.pdbx_strand_id
1 'polypeptide(L)'
;MTPVSRLLASGLAAAFYAIGVQADGTGLIGWGKTLYDPTCPFACRSVIRKQTLACTPVDTSENHGTAHNPVSTPPGCFVKDHVFLLTMALCIDTYCPLSDNPPMAKLEDYWTSHLGTGTLGSSKYVPVMSYHEALAAAREEESKAAHGTNSSSSTGVHDGGSHKRASTAQLLKPRHDGMEMDAPAGLSVYNVSSPLPTTIGGSKPLNVTSFVDPVQWQLQWNYLHDFETNESIHSTVTIVITIVAVFLPIALSLLRFVPGFTESYFWTYWQSKLILPTAFGHRHREPLAGLGNVPTRGQFLYICLISFLNIILWLAPYTIHQPQASFTSLKMQSISIIGNRAGVMAMGNVVALFL
;
A
#
# COMPACT_ATOMS: atom_id res chain seq x y z
N MET A 1 26.82 32.01 4.82
CA MET A 1 26.76 31.62 3.39
C MET A 1 26.04 30.29 3.29
N THR A 2 24.72 30.33 3.16
CA THR A 2 23.86 29.17 2.94
C THR A 2 23.79 28.88 1.44
N PRO A 3 23.74 27.61 1.00
CA PRO A 3 23.80 27.29 -0.41
C PRO A 3 22.46 27.60 -1.08
N VAL A 4 22.50 28.55 -2.02
CA VAL A 4 21.41 28.98 -2.92
C VAL A 4 20.81 27.82 -3.74
N SER A 5 21.46 26.66 -3.76
CA SER A 5 21.02 25.47 -4.50
C SER A 5 19.76 24.79 -3.93
N ARG A 6 19.41 25.01 -2.65
CA ARG A 6 18.19 24.41 -2.07
C ARG A 6 16.91 25.17 -2.40
N LEU A 7 17.00 26.45 -2.80
CA LEU A 7 15.84 27.30 -3.04
C LEU A 7 15.23 27.14 -4.45
N LEU A 8 16.06 26.81 -5.46
CA LEU A 8 15.58 26.65 -6.84
C LEU A 8 14.84 25.32 -7.08
N ALA A 9 15.19 24.26 -6.36
CA ALA A 9 14.48 22.98 -6.42
C ALA A 9 13.08 23.06 -5.77
N SER A 10 12.91 23.92 -4.77
CA SER A 10 11.63 24.09 -4.06
C SER A 10 10.61 24.95 -4.83
N GLY A 11 11.07 25.87 -5.69
CA GLY A 11 10.18 26.82 -6.40
C GLY A 11 9.34 26.19 -7.52
N LEU A 12 9.92 25.26 -8.29
CA LEU A 12 9.20 24.55 -9.36
C LEU A 12 8.27 23.46 -8.81
N ALA A 13 8.63 22.84 -7.67
CA ALA A 13 7.77 21.88 -6.98
C ALA A 13 6.53 22.56 -6.35
N ALA A 14 6.67 23.78 -5.83
CA ALA A 14 5.57 24.50 -5.17
C ALA A 14 4.45 24.93 -6.15
N ALA A 15 4.76 25.21 -7.42
CA ALA A 15 3.75 25.58 -8.41
C ALA A 15 2.87 24.39 -8.84
N PHE A 16 3.38 23.16 -8.77
CA PHE A 16 2.61 21.95 -9.10
C PHE A 16 1.86 21.35 -7.92
N TYR A 17 2.21 21.69 -6.68
CA TYR A 17 1.43 21.35 -5.48
C TYR A 17 0.11 22.13 -5.35
N ALA A 18 -0.08 23.20 -6.14
CA ALA A 18 -1.22 24.11 -6.01
C ALA A 18 -2.51 23.61 -6.68
N ILE A 19 -2.45 22.55 -7.49
CA ILE A 19 -3.67 21.87 -7.97
C ILE A 19 -4.00 20.82 -6.91
N GLY A 20 -4.68 21.25 -5.85
CA GLY A 20 -5.25 20.33 -4.88
C GLY A 20 -6.23 19.41 -5.59
N VAL A 21 -5.81 18.18 -5.87
CA VAL A 21 -6.72 17.13 -6.32
C VAL A 21 -7.64 16.84 -5.13
N GLN A 22 -8.95 16.95 -5.34
CA GLN A 22 -9.89 16.52 -4.30
C GLN A 22 -9.68 15.03 -4.05
N ALA A 23 -9.56 14.65 -2.77
CA ALA A 23 -9.56 13.25 -2.37
C ALA A 23 -11.00 12.72 -2.41
N ASP A 24 -11.59 12.68 -3.60
CA ASP A 24 -12.96 12.21 -3.85
C ASP A 24 -13.02 10.69 -4.09
N GLY A 25 -11.88 10.00 -3.97
CA GLY A 25 -11.74 8.57 -4.25
C GLY A 25 -11.51 8.24 -5.72
N THR A 26 -11.46 9.25 -6.59
CA THR A 26 -11.21 9.12 -8.03
C THR A 26 -9.81 9.63 -8.36
N GLY A 27 -9.02 8.82 -9.05
CA GLY A 27 -7.67 9.21 -9.48
C GLY A 27 -6.63 8.11 -9.33
N LEU A 28 -5.38 8.54 -9.31
CA LEU A 28 -4.22 7.68 -9.09
C LEU A 28 -3.95 7.55 -7.59
N ILE A 29 -3.32 6.46 -7.18
CA ILE A 29 -2.94 6.28 -5.77
C ILE A 29 -1.96 7.40 -5.40
N GLY A 30 -2.27 8.13 -4.32
CA GLY A 30 -1.54 9.34 -3.91
C GLY A 30 -1.99 10.64 -4.56
N TRP A 31 -2.88 10.59 -5.57
CA TRP A 31 -3.41 11.75 -6.29
C TRP A 31 -4.92 11.60 -6.53
N GLY A 32 -5.72 11.98 -5.52
CA GLY A 32 -7.19 11.90 -5.53
C GLY A 32 -7.76 10.59 -4.97
N LYS A 33 -6.91 9.59 -4.75
CA LYS A 33 -7.29 8.27 -4.25
C LYS A 33 -6.24 7.69 -3.31
N THR A 34 -6.69 7.07 -2.22
CA THR A 34 -5.88 6.26 -1.30
C THR A 34 -6.46 4.85 -1.26
N LEU A 35 -5.65 3.82 -1.45
CA LEU A 35 -6.15 2.44 -1.53
C LEU A 35 -6.23 1.76 -0.16
N TYR A 36 -5.22 1.95 0.70
CA TYR A 36 -5.16 1.33 2.04
C TYR A 36 -5.00 2.34 3.18
N ASP A 37 -5.94 3.29 3.31
CA ASP A 37 -6.01 4.26 4.42
C ASP A 37 -7.32 4.10 5.21
N PRO A 38 -7.27 3.79 6.53
CA PRO A 38 -6.09 3.37 7.29
C PRO A 38 -5.68 1.94 6.90
N THR A 39 -4.41 1.57 7.05
CA THR A 39 -3.89 0.28 6.57
C THR A 39 -4.32 -0.89 7.45
N CYS A 40 -4.42 -0.68 8.76
CA CYS A 40 -4.73 -1.72 9.75
C CYS A 40 -6.02 -2.54 9.50
N PRO A 41 -7.19 -1.96 9.12
CA PRO A 41 -8.37 -2.78 8.84
C PRO A 41 -8.26 -3.58 7.53
N PHE A 42 -7.57 -3.04 6.51
CA PHE A 42 -7.30 -3.80 5.28
C PHE A 42 -6.33 -4.96 5.55
N ALA A 43 -5.38 -4.80 6.48
CA ALA A 43 -4.51 -5.88 6.91
C ALA A 43 -5.32 -7.01 7.57
N CYS A 44 -6.20 -6.67 8.52
CA CYS A 44 -7.15 -7.62 9.13
C CYS A 44 -7.94 -8.39 8.06
N ARG A 45 -8.55 -7.65 7.14
CA ARG A 45 -9.36 -8.21 6.06
C ARG A 45 -8.55 -9.12 5.13
N SER A 46 -7.30 -8.76 4.87
CA SER A 46 -6.40 -9.49 3.97
C SER A 46 -5.98 -10.84 4.54
N VAL A 47 -5.77 -10.95 5.87
CA VAL A 47 -5.45 -12.24 6.51
C VAL A 47 -6.55 -13.27 6.27
N ILE A 48 -7.80 -12.88 6.55
CA ILE A 48 -8.94 -13.81 6.50
C ILE A 48 -9.68 -13.80 5.16
N ARG A 49 -9.14 -13.12 4.13
CA ARG A 49 -9.83 -12.91 2.85
C ARG A 49 -10.17 -14.20 2.09
N LYS A 50 -9.31 -15.20 2.19
CA LYS A 50 -9.43 -16.47 1.46
C LYS A 50 -10.24 -17.52 2.21
N GLN A 51 -10.65 -17.24 3.44
CA GLN A 51 -11.40 -18.20 4.24
C GLN A 51 -12.81 -18.36 3.67
N THR A 52 -13.28 -19.60 3.64
CA THR A 52 -14.66 -19.88 3.28
C THR A 52 -15.56 -19.58 4.47
N LEU A 53 -16.71 -18.99 4.19
CA LEU A 53 -17.73 -18.62 5.15
C LEU A 53 -18.94 -19.55 4.99
N ALA A 54 -19.90 -19.47 5.91
CA ALA A 54 -21.10 -20.31 5.83
C ALA A 54 -21.90 -20.09 4.53
N CYS A 55 -21.86 -18.86 4.00
CA CYS A 55 -22.50 -18.49 2.74
C CYS A 55 -21.60 -18.58 1.49
N THR A 56 -20.39 -19.13 1.60
CA THR A 56 -19.51 -19.32 0.44
C THR A 56 -20.05 -20.43 -0.47
N PRO A 57 -20.27 -20.18 -1.76
CA PRO A 57 -20.71 -21.22 -2.70
C PRO A 57 -19.65 -22.31 -2.87
N VAL A 58 -20.08 -23.57 -2.89
CA VAL A 58 -19.18 -24.75 -2.90
C VAL A 58 -18.72 -25.15 -4.31
N ASP A 59 -19.56 -24.92 -5.33
CA ASP A 59 -19.32 -25.39 -6.71
C ASP A 59 -19.14 -24.27 -7.75
N THR A 60 -18.67 -23.09 -7.31
CA THR A 60 -18.49 -21.95 -8.21
C THR A 60 -17.02 -21.71 -8.52
N SER A 61 -16.69 -21.53 -9.81
CA SER A 61 -15.39 -21.05 -10.27
C SER A 61 -15.30 -19.52 -10.36
N GLU A 62 -16.33 -18.81 -9.86
CA GLU A 62 -16.36 -17.36 -9.87
C GLU A 62 -15.25 -16.78 -8.98
N ASN A 63 -14.53 -15.81 -9.54
CA ASN A 63 -13.53 -15.05 -8.82
C ASN A 63 -14.08 -13.65 -8.55
N HIS A 64 -14.29 -13.34 -7.28
CA HIS A 64 -14.72 -12.02 -6.81
C HIS A 64 -13.56 -11.10 -6.39
N GLY A 65 -12.32 -11.56 -6.57
CA GLY A 65 -11.09 -10.81 -6.35
C GLY A 65 -10.43 -10.37 -7.66
N THR A 66 -9.10 -10.33 -7.66
CA THR A 66 -8.32 -10.07 -8.87
C THR A 66 -7.68 -11.37 -9.38
N ALA A 67 -7.14 -11.35 -10.60
CA ALA A 67 -6.43 -12.51 -11.15
C ALA A 67 -5.24 -12.95 -10.28
N HIS A 68 -4.55 -11.98 -9.65
CA HIS A 68 -3.41 -12.24 -8.77
C HIS A 68 -3.81 -12.48 -7.31
N ASN A 69 -5.06 -12.15 -6.94
CA ASN A 69 -5.60 -12.33 -5.59
C ASN A 69 -7.03 -12.89 -5.67
N PRO A 70 -7.19 -14.18 -6.00
CA PRO A 70 -8.51 -14.75 -6.18
C PRO A 70 -9.26 -14.88 -4.86
N VAL A 71 -10.58 -14.67 -4.91
CA VAL A 71 -11.50 -14.77 -3.78
C VAL A 71 -12.77 -15.50 -4.24
N SER A 72 -13.06 -16.65 -3.65
CA SER A 72 -14.26 -17.45 -3.94
C SER A 72 -15.51 -16.94 -3.24
N THR A 73 -15.36 -16.31 -2.07
CA THR A 73 -16.47 -15.78 -1.28
C THR A 73 -16.98 -14.46 -1.88
N PRO A 74 -18.28 -14.32 -2.21
CA PRO A 74 -18.83 -13.07 -2.73
C PRO A 74 -18.80 -11.93 -1.69
N PRO A 75 -18.67 -10.66 -2.11
CA PRO A 75 -18.70 -9.50 -1.20
C PRO A 75 -19.96 -9.45 -0.33
N GLY A 76 -21.11 -9.83 -0.92
CA GLY A 76 -22.39 -9.91 -0.21
C GLY A 76 -22.43 -10.95 0.92
N CYS A 77 -21.57 -11.97 0.88
CA CYS A 77 -21.46 -12.97 1.93
C CYS A 77 -20.66 -12.43 3.13
N PHE A 78 -19.52 -11.76 2.88
CA PHE A 78 -18.71 -11.13 3.93
C PHE A 78 -19.51 -10.14 4.78
N VAL A 79 -20.41 -9.37 4.18
CA VAL A 79 -21.19 -8.35 4.89
C VAL A 79 -22.40 -8.93 5.65
N LYS A 80 -22.68 -10.23 5.52
CA LYS A 80 -23.80 -10.91 6.17
C LYS A 80 -23.37 -11.98 7.17
N ASP A 81 -22.18 -12.54 6.99
CA ASP A 81 -21.68 -13.63 7.82
C ASP A 81 -21.29 -13.11 9.22
N HIS A 82 -22.00 -13.60 10.24
CA HIS A 82 -21.84 -13.11 11.61
C HIS A 82 -20.44 -13.36 12.18
N VAL A 83 -19.90 -14.56 11.96
CA VAL A 83 -18.59 -14.98 12.48
C VAL A 83 -17.48 -14.10 11.88
N PHE A 84 -17.57 -13.84 10.57
CA PHE A 84 -16.63 -12.96 9.89
C PHE A 84 -16.69 -11.54 10.44
N LEU A 85 -17.88 -10.98 10.66
CA LEU A 85 -18.03 -9.62 11.18
C LEU A 85 -17.45 -9.50 12.60
N LEU A 86 -17.76 -10.43 13.50
CA LEU A 86 -17.18 -10.43 14.85
C LEU A 86 -15.65 -10.55 14.82
N THR A 87 -15.12 -11.48 14.02
CA THR A 87 -13.67 -11.68 13.83
C THR A 87 -12.99 -10.41 13.29
N MET A 88 -13.61 -9.73 12.32
CA MET A 88 -13.09 -8.48 11.77
C MET A 88 -13.11 -7.33 12.77
N ALA A 89 -14.21 -7.16 13.50
CA ALA A 89 -14.33 -6.11 14.51
C ALA A 89 -13.28 -6.26 15.61
N LEU A 90 -13.10 -7.50 16.09
CA LEU A 90 -12.09 -7.85 17.09
C LEU A 90 -10.66 -7.58 16.59
N CYS A 91 -10.36 -7.94 15.35
CA CYS A 91 -9.06 -7.67 14.75
C CYS A 91 -8.79 -6.16 14.66
N ILE A 92 -9.75 -5.37 14.17
CA ILE A 92 -9.62 -3.92 14.06
C ILE A 92 -9.36 -3.30 15.44
N ASP A 93 -10.16 -3.66 16.45
CA ASP A 93 -10.03 -3.13 17.81
C ASP A 93 -8.69 -3.50 18.47
N THR A 94 -8.15 -4.68 18.15
CA THR A 94 -6.87 -5.15 18.71
C THR A 94 -5.67 -4.45 18.08
N TYR A 95 -5.63 -4.36 16.74
CA TYR A 95 -4.42 -3.97 16.03
C TYR A 95 -4.38 -2.49 15.61
N CYS A 96 -5.52 -1.90 15.26
CA CYS A 96 -5.53 -0.52 14.77
C CYS A 96 -5.02 0.52 15.76
N PRO A 97 -5.35 0.46 17.07
CA PRO A 97 -4.79 1.39 18.06
C PRO A 97 -3.26 1.26 18.22
N LEU A 98 -2.69 0.10 17.91
CA LEU A 98 -1.27 -0.20 18.08
C LEU A 98 -0.43 0.20 16.87
N SER A 99 -1.04 0.31 15.67
CA SER A 99 -0.33 0.65 14.43
C SER A 99 -0.61 2.09 13.98
N ASP A 100 -1.77 2.34 13.36
CA ASP A 100 -2.08 3.58 12.65
C ASP A 100 -2.86 4.55 13.56
N ASN A 101 -3.47 4.02 14.62
CA ASN A 101 -4.38 4.68 15.55
C ASN A 101 -5.38 5.64 14.86
N PRO A 102 -6.18 5.14 13.89
CA PRO A 102 -7.07 5.98 13.11
C PRO A 102 -8.24 6.49 13.94
N PRO A 103 -8.79 7.67 13.61
CA PRO A 103 -10.01 8.17 14.27
C PRO A 103 -11.19 7.24 13.97
N MET A 104 -12.13 7.15 14.92
CA MET A 104 -13.25 6.21 14.82
C MET A 104 -14.07 6.37 13.54
N ALA A 105 -14.28 7.61 13.10
CA ALA A 105 -14.99 7.90 11.86
C ALA A 105 -14.38 7.23 10.61
N LYS A 106 -13.04 7.11 10.53
CA LYS A 106 -12.38 6.40 9.41
C LYS A 106 -12.61 4.90 9.46
N LEU A 107 -12.67 4.32 10.66
CA LEU A 107 -12.93 2.89 10.83
C LEU A 107 -14.40 2.55 10.51
N GLU A 108 -15.34 3.42 10.89
CA GLU A 108 -16.76 3.26 10.51
C GLU A 108 -16.97 3.43 9.00
N ASP A 109 -16.30 4.40 8.38
CA ASP A 109 -16.30 4.53 6.92
C ASP A 109 -15.76 3.25 6.27
N TYR A 110 -14.56 2.79 6.66
CA TYR A 110 -14.01 1.52 6.21
C TYR A 110 -15.02 0.36 6.36
N TRP A 111 -15.64 0.24 7.53
CA TRP A 111 -16.58 -0.83 7.84
C TRP A 111 -17.74 -0.85 6.84
N THR A 112 -18.29 0.32 6.52
CA THR A 112 -19.49 0.45 5.67
C THR A 112 -19.20 0.40 4.18
N SER A 113 -18.05 0.89 3.73
CA SER A 113 -17.76 1.05 2.30
C SER A 113 -16.73 0.08 1.74
N HIS A 114 -15.88 -0.54 2.58
CA HIS A 114 -14.73 -1.35 2.13
C HIS A 114 -14.76 -2.81 2.57
N LEU A 115 -15.42 -3.11 3.70
CA LEU A 115 -15.34 -4.43 4.34
C LEU A 115 -15.74 -5.59 3.40
N GLY A 116 -16.80 -5.42 2.62
CA GLY A 116 -17.32 -6.46 1.73
C GLY A 116 -16.32 -6.86 0.64
N THR A 117 -15.77 -5.87 -0.08
CA THR A 117 -14.83 -6.08 -1.18
C THR A 117 -13.40 -6.36 -0.70
N GLY A 118 -13.02 -5.82 0.46
CA GLY A 118 -11.67 -5.88 1.01
C GLY A 118 -10.63 -5.07 0.23
N THR A 119 -11.11 -4.16 -0.61
CA THR A 119 -10.38 -3.13 -1.36
C THR A 119 -11.29 -1.91 -1.44
N LEU A 120 -10.90 -0.86 -2.17
CA LEU A 120 -11.77 0.28 -2.45
C LEU A 120 -13.13 -0.17 -2.98
N GLY A 121 -14.13 0.03 -2.12
CA GLY A 121 -15.50 -0.36 -2.36
C GLY A 121 -16.40 0.87 -2.47
N SER A 122 -17.68 0.60 -2.65
CA SER A 122 -18.75 1.57 -2.54
C SER A 122 -19.72 1.08 -1.48
N SER A 123 -20.62 1.93 -1.01
CA SER A 123 -21.71 1.57 -0.08
C SER A 123 -22.74 0.59 -0.68
N LYS A 124 -22.37 -0.18 -1.70
CA LYS A 124 -23.18 -1.25 -2.30
C LYS A 124 -23.30 -2.47 -1.37
N TYR A 125 -22.24 -2.80 -0.64
CA TYR A 125 -22.22 -3.95 0.28
C TYR A 125 -22.03 -3.43 1.71
N VAL A 126 -23.14 -3.04 2.35
CA VAL A 126 -23.13 -2.56 3.73
C VAL A 126 -23.27 -3.75 4.69
N PRO A 127 -22.43 -3.87 5.73
CA PRO A 127 -22.57 -4.88 6.78
C PRO A 127 -23.96 -4.88 7.43
N VAL A 128 -24.47 -6.07 7.74
CA VAL A 128 -25.76 -6.25 8.42
C VAL A 128 -25.78 -5.73 9.85
N MET A 129 -24.61 -5.53 10.45
CA MET A 129 -24.43 -4.99 11.79
C MET A 129 -23.37 -3.89 11.80
N SER A 130 -23.51 -2.94 12.73
CA SER A 130 -22.53 -1.87 12.89
C SER A 130 -21.20 -2.38 13.44
N TYR A 131 -20.12 -1.61 13.27
CA TYR A 131 -18.82 -1.94 13.84
C TYR A 131 -18.89 -2.13 15.37
N HIS A 132 -19.57 -1.22 16.07
CA HIS A 132 -19.72 -1.26 17.54
C HIS A 132 -20.52 -2.48 18.01
N GLU A 133 -21.57 -2.83 17.29
CA GLU A 133 -22.38 -4.02 17.60
C GLU A 133 -21.59 -5.31 17.39
N ALA A 134 -20.86 -5.42 16.28
CA ALA A 134 -19.97 -6.55 16.01
C ALA A 134 -18.88 -6.66 17.08
N LEU A 135 -18.28 -5.53 17.48
CA LEU A 135 -17.24 -5.50 18.50
C LEU A 135 -17.77 -5.92 19.88
N ALA A 136 -18.93 -5.40 20.29
CA ALA A 136 -19.56 -5.74 21.56
C ALA A 136 -19.86 -7.25 21.64
N ALA A 137 -20.42 -7.82 20.57
CA ALA A 137 -20.69 -9.25 20.47
C ALA A 137 -19.39 -10.08 20.50
N ALA A 138 -18.35 -9.67 19.77
CA ALA A 138 -17.06 -10.37 19.77
C ALA A 138 -16.38 -10.37 21.15
N ARG A 139 -16.42 -9.25 21.87
CA ARG A 139 -15.86 -9.15 23.23
C ARG A 139 -16.68 -9.96 24.24
N GLU A 140 -18.00 -10.08 24.06
CA GLU A 140 -18.82 -10.99 24.85
C GLU A 140 -18.39 -12.45 24.65
N GLU A 141 -18.12 -12.87 23.42
CA GLU A 141 -17.61 -14.22 23.12
C GLU A 141 -16.22 -14.48 23.71
N GLU A 142 -15.30 -13.51 23.63
CA GLU A 142 -14.01 -13.59 24.31
C GLU A 142 -14.18 -13.77 25.82
N SER A 143 -15.09 -13.01 26.43
CA SER A 143 -15.35 -13.12 27.87
C SER A 143 -15.87 -14.51 28.24
N LYS A 144 -16.80 -15.08 27.44
CA LYS A 144 -17.33 -16.43 27.66
C LYS A 144 -16.24 -17.49 27.50
N ALA A 145 -15.37 -17.35 26.49
CA ALA A 145 -14.24 -18.25 26.28
C ALA A 145 -13.28 -18.24 27.48
N ALA A 146 -12.96 -17.06 28.04
CA ALA A 146 -12.12 -16.95 29.22
C ALA A 146 -12.70 -17.66 30.47
N HIS A 147 -14.02 -17.58 30.67
CA HIS A 147 -14.69 -18.26 31.80
C HIS A 147 -14.74 -19.78 31.62
N GLY A 148 -14.88 -20.26 30.38
CA GLY A 148 -14.83 -21.69 30.06
C GLY A 148 -13.48 -22.33 30.38
N THR A 149 -12.37 -21.63 30.13
CA THR A 149 -11.00 -22.10 30.45
C THR A 149 -10.76 -22.20 31.96
N ASN A 150 -11.36 -21.32 32.75
CA ASN A 150 -11.23 -21.36 34.21
C ASN A 150 -12.08 -22.47 34.86
N SER A 151 -13.23 -22.81 34.26
CA SER A 151 -14.18 -23.79 34.81
C SER A 151 -13.76 -25.25 34.59
N SER A 152 -12.90 -25.54 33.61
CA SER A 152 -12.35 -26.88 33.37
C SER A 152 -11.21 -27.26 34.32
N SER A 153 -10.79 -26.36 35.21
CA SER A 153 -9.77 -26.61 36.23
C SER A 153 -10.32 -27.14 37.56
N SER A 154 -11.64 -27.31 37.73
CA SER A 154 -12.27 -27.61 39.03
C SER A 154 -13.04 -28.94 39.14
N THR A 155 -12.75 -29.94 38.32
CA THR A 155 -13.28 -31.32 38.53
C THR A 155 -12.15 -32.33 38.68
N GLY A 156 -11.49 -32.29 39.83
CA GLY A 156 -10.63 -33.35 40.34
C GLY A 156 -11.27 -33.96 41.59
N VAL A 157 -11.77 -35.18 41.43
CA VAL A 157 -12.38 -36.03 42.46
C VAL A 157 -11.42 -36.23 43.63
N HIS A 158 -11.92 -36.04 44.86
CA HIS A 158 -11.24 -36.43 46.09
C HIS A 158 -11.15 -37.96 46.17
N ASP A 159 -9.94 -38.51 46.20
CA ASP A 159 -9.68 -39.75 46.91
C ASP A 159 -8.34 -39.68 47.64
N GLY A 160 -8.32 -40.19 48.87
CA GLY A 160 -7.29 -39.99 49.86
C GLY A 160 -6.12 -40.97 49.74
N GLY A 161 -4.91 -40.48 49.99
CA GLY A 161 -3.73 -41.33 50.14
C GLY A 161 -2.47 -40.52 50.42
N SER A 162 -2.04 -40.50 51.68
CA SER A 162 -0.80 -39.85 52.10
C SER A 162 0.43 -40.57 51.53
N HIS A 163 1.41 -39.85 50.98
CA HIS A 163 2.83 -40.13 51.18
C HIS A 163 3.71 -38.92 50.80
N LYS A 164 4.70 -38.66 51.67
CA LYS A 164 5.69 -37.58 51.58
C LYS A 164 6.61 -37.75 50.36
N ARG A 165 6.92 -36.66 49.66
CA ARG A 165 8.27 -36.33 49.16
C ARG A 165 8.34 -34.91 48.61
N ALA A 166 9.36 -34.18 49.04
CA ALA A 166 9.72 -32.87 48.52
C ALA A 166 10.40 -33.00 47.15
N SER A 167 9.97 -32.21 46.17
CA SER A 167 10.82 -31.72 45.08
C SER A 167 10.20 -30.44 44.50
N THR A 168 11.05 -29.43 44.35
CA THR A 168 10.86 -28.16 43.64
C THR A 168 9.89 -28.24 42.46
N ALA A 169 8.73 -27.58 42.58
CA ALA A 169 7.77 -27.45 41.50
C ALA A 169 8.18 -26.29 40.59
N GLN A 170 8.91 -26.62 39.53
CA GLN A 170 9.07 -25.79 38.35
C GLN A 170 7.69 -25.65 37.70
N LEU A 171 7.22 -24.40 37.59
CA LEU A 171 5.92 -24.02 37.03
C LEU A 171 5.83 -24.49 35.56
N LEU A 172 5.23 -25.66 35.35
CA LEU A 172 4.94 -26.19 34.02
C LEU A 172 3.81 -25.37 33.39
N LYS A 173 4.15 -24.55 32.40
CA LYS A 173 3.18 -23.96 31.46
C LYS A 173 2.35 -25.09 30.82
N PRO A 174 1.02 -24.91 30.66
CA PRO A 174 0.23 -25.83 29.85
C PRO A 174 0.75 -25.81 28.42
N ARG A 175 1.01 -27.00 27.89
CA ARG A 175 1.46 -27.24 26.53
C ARG A 175 0.28 -26.95 25.59
N HIS A 176 0.28 -25.77 24.97
CA HIS A 176 -0.61 -25.48 23.86
C HIS A 176 -0.12 -26.25 22.63
N ASP A 177 -0.91 -27.23 22.17
CA ASP A 177 -0.73 -27.87 20.86
C ASP A 177 -1.24 -26.92 19.74
N GLY A 178 -0.65 -25.73 19.68
CA GLY A 178 -0.68 -24.85 18.52
C GLY A 178 0.71 -24.84 17.93
N MET A 179 0.83 -25.07 16.63
CA MET A 179 2.07 -24.86 15.90
C MET A 179 2.46 -23.38 16.03
N GLU A 180 3.25 -23.05 17.05
CA GLU A 180 3.90 -21.74 17.21
C GLU A 180 4.85 -21.65 16.00
N MET A 181 4.38 -21.01 14.92
CA MET A 181 5.27 -20.64 13.83
C MET A 181 6.19 -19.58 14.41
N ASP A 182 7.42 -19.96 14.73
CA ASP A 182 8.47 -19.03 15.11
C ASP A 182 8.42 -17.82 14.17
N ALA A 183 8.18 -16.63 14.74
CA ALA A 183 8.06 -15.42 13.97
C ALA A 183 9.30 -15.29 13.06
N PRO A 184 9.12 -15.03 11.76
CA PRO A 184 10.25 -14.94 10.85
C PRO A 184 11.25 -13.90 11.36
N ALA A 185 12.54 -14.23 11.32
CA ALA A 185 13.59 -13.42 11.92
C ALA A 185 13.51 -11.95 11.46
N GLY A 186 13.46 -11.04 12.42
CA GLY A 186 13.37 -9.59 12.17
C GLY A 186 11.95 -9.01 12.13
N LEU A 187 10.90 -9.81 12.33
CA LEU A 187 9.52 -9.31 12.43
C LEU A 187 9.23 -8.79 13.84
N SER A 188 8.92 -7.49 13.99
CA SER A 188 8.37 -6.96 15.24
C SER A 188 6.87 -7.23 15.31
N VAL A 189 6.46 -8.09 16.23
CA VAL A 189 5.06 -8.50 16.40
C VAL A 189 4.52 -7.90 17.69
N TYR A 190 3.28 -7.42 17.65
CA TYR A 190 2.60 -6.93 18.84
C TYR A 190 2.31 -8.06 19.84
N ASN A 191 2.55 -7.80 21.13
CA ASN A 191 2.25 -8.75 22.19
C ASN A 191 0.76 -8.67 22.56
N VAL A 192 -0.06 -9.40 21.80
CA VAL A 192 -1.52 -9.48 21.97
C VAL A 192 -1.95 -10.94 22.03
N SER A 193 -2.94 -11.24 22.88
CA SER A 193 -3.49 -12.58 23.03
C SER A 193 -4.99 -12.52 23.31
N SER A 194 -5.68 -13.61 22.97
CA SER A 194 -7.12 -13.78 23.17
C SER A 194 -7.39 -15.22 23.61
N PRO A 195 -8.44 -15.46 24.43
CA PRO A 195 -8.91 -16.81 24.76
C PRO A 195 -9.60 -17.51 23.58
N LEU A 196 -9.92 -16.79 22.50
CA LEU A 196 -10.53 -17.36 21.30
C LEU A 196 -9.54 -18.18 20.46
N PRO A 197 -10.03 -19.11 19.62
CA PRO A 197 -9.17 -19.83 18.68
C PRO A 197 -8.50 -18.87 17.69
N THR A 198 -7.21 -19.06 17.42
CA THR A 198 -6.46 -18.21 16.48
C THR A 198 -6.65 -18.67 15.04
N THR A 199 -6.94 -17.74 14.13
CA THR A 199 -6.94 -17.94 12.68
C THR A 199 -5.67 -17.38 12.04
N ILE A 200 -4.99 -18.21 11.27
CA ILE A 200 -3.86 -17.83 10.40
C ILE A 200 -4.32 -17.47 8.97
N GLY A 201 -5.63 -17.42 8.73
CA GLY A 201 -6.20 -17.21 7.40
C GLY A 201 -6.10 -18.44 6.49
N GLY A 202 -5.82 -18.20 5.20
CA GLY A 202 -5.77 -19.24 4.17
C GLY A 202 -7.17 -19.68 3.69
N SER A 203 -7.29 -20.89 3.17
CA SER A 203 -8.56 -21.42 2.60
C SER A 203 -9.39 -22.25 3.59
N LYS A 204 -9.05 -22.21 4.88
CA LYS A 204 -9.79 -22.94 5.92
C LYS A 204 -11.13 -22.24 6.20
N PRO A 205 -12.20 -22.98 6.47
CA PRO A 205 -13.49 -22.39 6.81
C PRO A 205 -13.42 -21.62 8.13
N LEU A 206 -14.09 -20.47 8.18
CA LEU A 206 -14.23 -19.65 9.37
C LEU A 206 -15.60 -19.93 10.01
N ASN A 207 -15.63 -20.89 10.94
CA ASN A 207 -16.87 -21.37 11.57
C ASN A 207 -17.13 -20.78 12.96
N VAL A 208 -16.10 -20.23 13.60
CA VAL A 208 -16.14 -19.69 14.96
C VAL A 208 -15.42 -18.35 14.98
N THR A 209 -15.86 -17.44 15.84
CA THR A 209 -15.17 -16.15 16.01
C THR A 209 -13.76 -16.43 16.46
N SER A 210 -12.82 -15.93 15.67
CA SER A 210 -11.42 -16.30 15.81
C SER A 210 -10.58 -15.06 16.03
N PHE A 211 -9.52 -15.20 16.82
CA PHE A 211 -8.51 -14.17 16.96
C PHE A 211 -7.58 -14.19 15.74
N VAL A 212 -7.34 -13.06 15.10
CA VAL A 212 -6.40 -13.02 13.96
C VAL A 212 -4.98 -13.15 14.48
N ASP A 213 -4.19 -14.02 13.86
CA ASP A 213 -2.80 -14.24 14.28
C ASP A 213 -1.94 -12.96 14.11
N PRO A 214 -1.15 -12.56 15.14
CA PRO A 214 -0.41 -11.31 15.10
C PRO A 214 0.76 -11.34 14.11
N VAL A 215 1.35 -12.51 13.83
CA VAL A 215 2.39 -12.67 12.80
C VAL A 215 1.76 -12.46 11.42
N GLN A 216 0.64 -13.13 11.14
CA GLN A 216 -0.06 -12.98 9.85
C GLN A 216 -0.55 -11.55 9.63
N TRP A 217 -1.10 -10.92 10.66
CA TRP A 217 -1.54 -9.52 10.58
C TRP A 217 -0.35 -8.59 10.27
N GLN A 218 0.77 -8.73 10.97
CA GLN A 218 1.95 -7.87 10.75
C GLN A 218 2.52 -8.03 9.33
N LEU A 219 2.57 -9.28 8.82
CA LEU A 219 3.02 -9.55 7.45
C LEU A 219 2.13 -8.85 6.42
N GLN A 220 0.81 -8.85 6.61
CA GLN A 220 -0.13 -8.16 5.73
C GLN A 220 -0.01 -6.64 5.86
N TRP A 221 0.09 -6.12 7.09
CA TRP A 221 0.24 -4.70 7.33
C TRP A 221 1.50 -4.14 6.66
N ASN A 222 2.66 -4.81 6.86
CA ASN A 222 3.93 -4.42 6.22
C ASN A 222 3.79 -4.34 4.70
N TYR A 223 3.14 -5.33 4.08
CA TYR A 223 2.92 -5.34 2.63
C TYR A 223 2.02 -4.20 2.16
N LEU A 224 0.85 -4.02 2.79
CA LEU A 224 -0.13 -3.04 2.35
C LEU A 224 0.37 -1.60 2.56
N HIS A 225 1.07 -1.35 3.67
CA HIS A 225 1.67 -0.05 3.98
C HIS A 225 2.77 0.30 2.96
N ASP A 226 3.66 -0.65 2.66
CA ASP A 226 4.68 -0.49 1.62
C ASP A 226 4.05 -0.26 0.25
N PHE A 227 3.00 -1.00 -0.09
CA PHE A 227 2.34 -0.91 -1.39
C PHE A 227 1.75 0.49 -1.60
N GLU A 228 0.93 0.98 -0.66
CA GLU A 228 0.32 2.30 -0.75
C GLU A 228 1.38 3.41 -0.88
N THR A 229 2.39 3.37 -0.02
CA THR A 229 3.44 4.40 0.03
C THR A 229 4.25 4.44 -1.25
N ASN A 230 4.70 3.26 -1.75
CA ASN A 230 5.48 3.21 -2.97
C ASN A 230 4.64 3.59 -4.20
N GLU A 231 3.37 3.19 -4.26
CA GLU A 231 2.50 3.49 -5.40
C GLU A 231 2.10 4.96 -5.46
N SER A 232 1.94 5.62 -4.30
CA SER A 232 1.80 7.08 -4.21
C SER A 232 3.03 7.80 -4.77
N ILE A 233 4.23 7.33 -4.44
CA ILE A 233 5.48 7.87 -4.99
C ILE A 233 5.58 7.60 -6.49
N HIS A 234 5.24 6.40 -6.96
CA HIS A 234 5.23 6.02 -8.37
C HIS A 234 4.35 6.97 -9.21
N SER A 235 3.14 7.25 -8.74
CA SER A 235 2.22 8.18 -9.38
C SER A 235 2.80 9.60 -9.39
N THR A 236 3.34 10.05 -8.26
CA THR A 236 3.93 11.39 -8.12
C THR A 236 5.10 11.62 -9.07
N VAL A 237 6.07 10.70 -9.14
CA VAL A 237 7.23 10.87 -10.04
C VAL A 237 6.84 10.86 -11.51
N THR A 238 5.83 10.05 -11.87
CA THR A 238 5.30 9.96 -13.23
C THR A 238 4.59 11.25 -13.63
N ILE A 239 3.76 11.81 -12.74
CA ILE A 239 3.09 13.09 -12.98
C ILE A 239 4.12 14.20 -13.16
N VAL A 240 5.11 14.28 -12.26
CA VAL A 240 6.17 15.30 -12.33
C VAL A 240 6.90 15.25 -13.67
N ILE A 241 7.31 14.06 -14.13
CA ILE A 241 8.06 13.96 -15.37
C ILE A 241 7.21 14.27 -16.60
N THR A 242 5.96 13.80 -16.63
CA THR A 242 5.03 14.12 -17.72
C THR A 242 4.76 15.62 -17.80
N ILE A 243 4.53 16.25 -16.66
CA ILE A 243 4.30 17.70 -16.58
C ILE A 243 5.52 18.47 -17.08
N VAL A 244 6.73 18.14 -16.60
CA VAL A 244 7.94 18.83 -17.03
C VAL A 244 8.17 18.63 -18.53
N ALA A 245 7.94 17.41 -19.04
CA ALA A 245 8.08 17.12 -20.46
C ALA A 245 7.09 17.92 -21.33
N VAL A 246 5.84 18.05 -20.90
CA VAL A 246 4.80 18.74 -21.67
C VAL A 246 4.93 20.26 -21.56
N PHE A 247 4.99 20.78 -20.33
CA PHE A 247 4.81 22.20 -20.09
C PHE A 247 6.09 23.00 -20.22
N LEU A 248 7.26 22.41 -20.02
CA LEU A 248 8.53 23.13 -20.19
C LEU A 248 8.72 23.70 -21.61
N PRO A 249 8.59 22.91 -22.71
CA PRO A 249 8.74 23.46 -24.06
C PRO A 249 7.66 24.48 -24.39
N ILE A 250 6.42 24.29 -23.90
CA ILE A 250 5.32 25.24 -24.07
C ILE A 250 5.67 26.57 -23.39
N ALA A 251 6.06 26.54 -22.11
CA ALA A 251 6.42 27.73 -21.34
C ALA A 251 7.60 28.48 -21.97
N LEU A 252 8.64 27.75 -22.41
CA LEU A 252 9.78 28.36 -23.12
C LEU A 252 9.37 28.96 -24.47
N SER A 253 8.41 28.35 -25.17
CA SER A 253 7.89 28.88 -26.43
C SER A 253 7.06 30.15 -26.21
N LEU A 254 6.32 30.25 -25.11
CA LEU A 254 5.51 31.42 -24.77
C LEU A 254 6.34 32.68 -24.50
N LEU A 255 7.63 32.54 -24.13
CA LEU A 255 8.54 33.68 -23.94
C LEU A 255 8.66 34.56 -25.19
N ARG A 256 8.42 34.01 -26.39
CA ARG A 256 8.43 34.78 -27.64
C ARG A 256 7.33 35.85 -27.72
N PHE A 257 6.27 35.72 -26.92
CA PHE A 257 5.15 36.66 -26.91
C PHE A 257 5.36 37.81 -25.92
N VAL A 258 6.46 37.82 -25.15
CA VAL A 258 6.79 38.92 -24.26
C VAL A 258 7.27 40.12 -25.10
N PRO A 259 6.56 41.26 -25.07
CA PRO A 259 6.92 42.42 -25.89
C PRO A 259 8.36 42.88 -25.64
N GLY A 260 9.12 43.12 -26.72
CA GLY A 260 10.51 43.59 -26.65
C GLY A 260 11.54 42.53 -26.24
N PHE A 261 11.13 41.33 -25.84
CA PHE A 261 12.06 40.27 -25.45
C PHE A 261 12.76 39.66 -26.67
N THR A 262 12.04 39.42 -27.76
CA THR A 262 12.57 38.84 -29.00
C THR A 262 13.55 39.75 -29.73
N GLU A 263 13.41 41.06 -29.54
CA GLU A 263 14.29 42.09 -30.14
C GLU A 263 15.55 42.33 -29.30
N SER A 264 15.65 41.73 -28.10
CA SER A 264 16.80 41.93 -27.23
C SER A 264 18.04 41.19 -27.76
N TYR A 265 19.21 41.82 -27.61
CA TYR A 265 20.50 41.18 -27.90
C TYR A 265 20.67 39.84 -27.19
N PHE A 266 20.15 39.75 -25.95
CA PHE A 266 20.17 38.53 -25.16
C PHE A 266 19.40 37.39 -25.81
N TRP A 267 18.19 37.64 -26.34
CA TRP A 267 17.41 36.62 -27.03
C TRP A 267 18.10 36.10 -28.28
N THR A 268 18.64 37.00 -29.11
CA THR A 268 19.40 36.62 -30.32
C THR A 268 20.66 35.83 -29.97
N TYR A 269 21.40 36.25 -28.95
CA TYR A 269 22.57 35.52 -28.46
C TYR A 269 22.17 34.12 -27.96
N TRP A 270 21.12 34.02 -27.16
CA TRP A 270 20.63 32.76 -26.60
C TRP A 270 20.18 31.79 -27.69
N GLN A 271 19.34 32.24 -28.62
CA GLN A 271 18.89 31.45 -29.77
C GLN A 271 20.06 30.96 -30.63
N SER A 272 20.99 31.85 -30.97
CA SER A 272 22.12 31.53 -31.85
C SER A 272 23.21 30.68 -31.21
N LYS A 273 23.41 30.72 -29.89
CA LYS A 273 24.43 29.92 -29.20
C LYS A 273 23.90 28.60 -28.65
N LEU A 274 22.70 28.60 -28.06
CA LEU A 274 22.22 27.49 -27.23
C LEU A 274 21.09 26.69 -27.86
N ILE A 275 20.25 27.28 -28.72
CA ILE A 275 19.11 26.55 -29.29
C ILE A 275 19.42 26.04 -30.67
N LEU A 276 19.64 26.95 -31.62
CA LEU A 276 19.61 26.67 -33.05
C LEU A 276 20.79 25.83 -33.57
N PRO A 277 22.03 25.95 -33.05
CA PRO A 277 23.14 25.16 -33.57
C PRO A 277 22.92 23.67 -33.37
N THR A 278 23.60 22.85 -34.16
CA THR A 278 23.65 21.39 -34.01
C THR A 278 24.29 20.99 -32.69
N ALA A 279 23.74 19.94 -32.07
CA ALA A 279 24.31 19.34 -30.86
C ALA A 279 25.71 18.78 -31.13
N PHE A 280 25.86 18.08 -32.26
CA PHE A 280 27.12 17.47 -32.70
C PHE A 280 27.43 17.83 -34.15
N GLY A 281 28.71 18.10 -34.44
CA GLY A 281 29.17 18.43 -35.79
C GLY A 281 28.64 19.77 -36.34
N HIS A 282 28.87 20.00 -37.63
CA HIS A 282 28.55 21.26 -38.32
C HIS A 282 27.43 21.14 -39.37
N ARG A 283 26.88 19.94 -39.57
CA ARG A 283 25.87 19.65 -40.63
C ARG A 283 24.50 19.41 -39.99
N HIS A 284 23.50 20.19 -40.40
CA HIS A 284 22.20 20.32 -39.70
C HIS A 284 20.99 19.83 -40.51
N ARG A 285 21.16 19.47 -41.78
CA ARG A 285 20.09 19.05 -42.71
C ARG A 285 20.47 17.86 -43.60
N GLU A 286 21.57 17.19 -43.27
CA GLU A 286 21.98 15.96 -43.96
C GLU A 286 21.65 14.77 -43.04
N PRO A 287 20.94 13.74 -43.54
CA PRO A 287 20.69 12.55 -42.76
C PRO A 287 22.03 11.86 -42.46
N LEU A 288 22.37 11.75 -41.18
CA LEU A 288 23.59 11.07 -40.77
C LEU A 288 23.38 9.56 -40.90
N ALA A 289 24.14 8.92 -41.80
CA ALA A 289 24.13 7.46 -42.01
C ALA A 289 22.73 6.84 -42.27
N GLY A 290 21.79 7.61 -42.84
CA GLY A 290 20.41 7.15 -43.10
C GLY A 290 19.55 6.97 -41.84
N LEU A 291 20.04 7.32 -40.65
CA LEU A 291 19.34 7.14 -39.37
C LEU A 291 18.47 8.34 -38.95
N GLY A 292 18.72 9.53 -39.50
CA GLY A 292 17.94 10.75 -39.22
C GLY A 292 18.75 12.03 -39.16
N ASN A 293 18.06 13.14 -38.85
CA ASN A 293 18.70 14.46 -38.68
C ASN A 293 19.30 14.61 -37.28
N VAL A 294 20.46 15.26 -37.18
CA VAL A 294 21.11 15.57 -35.89
C VAL A 294 20.24 16.56 -35.10
N PRO A 295 19.98 16.32 -33.81
CA PRO A 295 19.19 17.24 -32.99
C PRO A 295 19.90 18.59 -32.82
N THR A 296 19.09 19.64 -32.67
CA THR A 296 19.57 20.96 -32.26
C THR A 296 20.09 20.91 -30.82
N ARG A 297 20.95 21.87 -30.41
CA ARG A 297 21.44 21.96 -29.03
C ARG A 297 20.31 22.12 -28.03
N GLY A 298 19.26 22.88 -28.38
CA GLY A 298 18.07 23.01 -27.55
C GLY A 298 17.35 21.68 -27.34
N GLN A 299 17.14 20.90 -28.41
CA GLN A 299 16.55 19.56 -28.32
C GLN A 299 17.43 18.61 -27.51
N PHE A 300 18.74 18.64 -27.72
CA PHE A 300 19.67 17.83 -26.96
C PHE A 300 19.67 18.18 -25.45
N LEU A 301 19.68 19.46 -25.10
CA LEU A 301 19.58 19.92 -23.72
C LEU A 301 18.27 19.48 -23.06
N TYR A 302 17.15 19.53 -23.80
CA TYR A 302 15.87 19.02 -23.33
C TYR A 302 15.90 17.50 -23.09
N ILE A 303 16.43 16.73 -24.04
CA ILE A 303 16.60 15.27 -23.89
C ILE A 303 17.49 14.97 -22.68
N CYS A 304 18.61 15.69 -22.50
CA CYS A 304 19.49 15.53 -21.35
C CYS A 304 18.77 15.86 -20.04
N LEU A 305 17.96 16.92 -19.99
CA LEU A 305 17.17 17.29 -18.82
C LEU A 305 16.19 16.19 -18.44
N ILE A 306 15.38 15.71 -19.39
CA ILE A 306 14.41 14.64 -19.13
C ILE A 306 15.12 13.34 -18.75
N SER A 307 16.25 13.01 -19.37
CA SER A 307 17.06 11.84 -19.02
C SER A 307 17.63 11.93 -17.60
N PHE A 308 18.11 13.12 -17.21
CA PHE A 308 18.62 13.37 -15.86
C PHE A 308 17.52 13.30 -14.81
N LEU A 309 16.34 13.86 -15.10
CA LEU A 309 15.16 13.75 -14.23
C LEU A 309 14.72 12.30 -14.08
N ASN A 310 14.70 11.51 -15.15
CA ASN A 310 14.42 10.07 -15.09
C ASN A 310 15.36 9.35 -14.12
N ILE A 311 16.67 9.61 -14.19
CA ILE A 311 17.66 8.98 -13.31
C ILE A 311 17.42 9.36 -11.85
N ILE A 312 17.23 10.66 -11.57
CA ILE A 312 17.02 11.14 -10.19
C ILE A 312 15.74 10.58 -9.60
N LEU A 313 14.62 10.68 -10.32
CA LEU A 313 13.32 10.24 -9.84
C LEU A 313 13.23 8.72 -9.70
N TRP A 314 13.96 7.98 -10.54
CA TRP A 314 14.08 6.53 -10.41
C TRP A 314 14.89 6.12 -9.18
N LEU A 315 15.96 6.85 -8.84
CA LEU A 315 16.79 6.62 -7.65
C LEU A 315 16.19 7.14 -6.34
N ALA A 316 15.05 7.84 -6.40
CA ALA A 316 14.35 8.31 -5.21
C ALA A 316 14.12 7.16 -4.20
N PRO A 317 14.08 7.44 -2.89
CA PRO A 317 13.98 6.39 -1.88
C PRO A 317 12.73 5.51 -2.08
N TYR A 318 12.87 4.27 -1.65
CA TYR A 318 11.81 3.25 -1.63
C TYR A 318 11.52 2.89 -0.19
N THR A 319 10.26 2.65 0.13
CA THR A 319 9.85 2.16 1.45
C THR A 319 9.79 0.64 1.40
N ILE A 320 10.52 -0.04 2.29
CA ILE A 320 10.65 -1.49 2.30
C ILE A 320 10.62 -1.98 3.75
N HIS A 321 9.60 -2.75 4.08
CA HIS A 321 9.47 -3.51 5.31
C HIS A 321 9.48 -5.02 5.00
N GLN A 322 10.38 -5.74 5.67
CA GLN A 322 10.52 -7.19 5.58
C GLN A 322 10.66 -7.78 6.99
N PRO A 323 10.07 -8.96 7.26
CA PRO A 323 9.31 -9.80 6.33
C PRO A 323 7.87 -9.28 6.08
N GLN A 324 7.24 -9.72 4.98
CA GLN A 324 5.89 -9.31 4.59
C GLN A 324 5.15 -10.42 3.83
N ALA A 325 3.85 -10.23 3.58
CA ALA A 325 2.98 -11.28 3.03
C ALA A 325 3.19 -11.57 1.52
N SER A 326 3.55 -10.58 0.70
CA SER A 326 3.56 -10.75 -0.76
C SER A 326 4.90 -11.18 -1.34
N PHE A 327 6.02 -10.83 -0.69
CA PHE A 327 7.36 -11.11 -1.18
C PHE A 327 8.17 -11.90 -0.16
N THR A 328 8.69 -13.05 -0.59
CA THR A 328 9.47 -13.96 0.26
C THR A 328 10.89 -13.49 0.54
N SER A 329 11.42 -12.53 -0.24
CA SER A 329 12.77 -12.02 -0.07
C SER A 329 12.88 -10.54 -0.48
N LEU A 330 13.82 -9.85 0.17
CA LEU A 330 14.21 -8.47 -0.17
C LEU A 330 14.56 -8.32 -1.66
N LYS A 331 15.27 -9.28 -2.24
CA LYS A 331 15.67 -9.22 -3.65
C LYS A 331 14.46 -9.20 -4.59
N MET A 332 13.49 -10.08 -4.35
CA MET A 332 12.26 -10.15 -5.16
C MET A 332 11.44 -8.86 -5.01
N GLN A 333 11.29 -8.36 -3.77
CA GLN A 333 10.61 -7.10 -3.51
C GLN A 333 11.28 -5.92 -4.22
N SER A 334 12.60 -5.75 -4.05
CA SER A 334 13.32 -4.63 -4.64
C SER A 334 13.24 -4.64 -6.16
N ILE A 335 13.44 -5.80 -6.81
CA ILE A 335 13.33 -5.92 -8.27
C ILE A 335 11.91 -5.56 -8.73
N SER A 336 10.88 -6.03 -8.03
CA SER A 336 9.49 -5.72 -8.37
C SER A 336 9.18 -4.23 -8.24
N ILE A 337 9.56 -3.59 -7.13
CA ILE A 337 9.21 -2.18 -6.88
C ILE A 337 9.99 -1.27 -7.84
N ILE A 338 11.30 -1.51 -8.02
CA ILE A 338 12.14 -0.75 -8.95
C ILE A 338 11.64 -0.91 -10.40
N GLY A 339 11.25 -2.13 -10.78
CA GLY A 339 10.68 -2.44 -12.10
C GLY A 339 9.34 -1.73 -12.34
N ASN A 340 8.45 -1.76 -11.35
CA ASN A 340 7.17 -1.06 -11.42
C ASN A 340 7.36 0.45 -11.58
N ARG A 341 8.27 1.07 -10.80
CA ARG A 341 8.60 2.49 -10.92
C ARG A 341 9.12 2.83 -12.32
N ALA A 342 10.08 2.04 -12.83
CA ALA A 342 10.63 2.23 -14.17
C ALA A 342 9.53 2.13 -15.25
N GLY A 343 8.61 1.17 -15.10
CA GLY A 343 7.48 0.98 -16.02
C GLY A 343 6.53 2.17 -16.05
N VAL A 344 6.08 2.66 -14.89
CA VAL A 344 5.16 3.82 -14.86
C VAL A 344 5.84 5.09 -15.35
N MET A 345 7.11 5.30 -15.01
CA MET A 345 7.87 6.45 -15.52
C MET A 345 8.06 6.38 -17.03
N ALA A 346 8.31 5.18 -17.58
CA ALA A 346 8.38 4.99 -19.03
C ALA A 346 7.06 5.40 -19.71
N MET A 347 5.91 5.01 -19.15
CA MET A 347 4.60 5.45 -19.65
C MET A 347 4.41 6.97 -19.54
N GLY A 348 4.90 7.60 -18.47
CA GLY A 348 4.89 9.06 -18.34
C GLY A 348 5.70 9.77 -19.43
N ASN A 349 6.86 9.20 -19.82
CA ASN A 349 7.69 9.72 -20.90
C ASN A 349 7.09 9.49 -22.30
N VAL A 350 6.19 8.52 -22.49
CA VAL A 350 5.50 8.31 -23.77
C VAL A 350 4.73 9.56 -24.18
N VAL A 351 4.18 10.33 -23.23
CA VAL A 351 3.51 11.61 -23.54
C VAL A 351 4.47 12.59 -24.22
N ALA A 352 5.75 12.59 -23.84
CA ALA A 352 6.78 13.42 -24.45
C ALA A 352 7.10 13.02 -25.89
N LEU A 353 6.80 11.79 -26.31
CA LEU A 353 7.02 11.33 -27.70
C LEU A 353 5.98 11.91 -28.68
N PHE A 354 4.83 12.36 -28.19
CA PHE A 354 3.76 12.91 -29.02
C PHE A 354 3.80 14.45 -29.16
N LEU A 355 4.79 15.09 -28.54
CA LEU A 355 5.06 16.53 -28.60
C LEU A 355 6.30 16.81 -29.46
#